data_AF-A0A3N5YM57-F1
#
_entry.id   AF-A0A3N5YM57-F1
#
_cell.length_a   1.000
_cell.length_b   1.000
_cell.length_c   1.000
_cell.angle_alpha   90.00
_cell.angle_beta   90.00
_cell.angle_gamma   90.00
#
_symmetry.space_group_name_H-M   'P 1'
#
loop_
_entity.id
_entity.type
_entity.pdbx_description
1 polymer ?
#
loop_
_entity_poly.entity_id
_entity_poly.type
_entity_poly.pdbx_seq_one_letter_code
_entity_poly.pdbx_strand_id
1 'polypeptide(L)'
;MALRIGFYICHCGINIAFRVRVEEVAAFARRLPHVVVARDYKFMCSDPGQEMIENDIRTHHLNRVVVASCSPRLHEKTFQAACRRAGVNPYLFQMASVREQVSWVTLDVDEATRKAKTMAAAAIQRVSRHDPLDTRTVPVHPDVMVVGGGIAGMQAALDVADSGRKVFLVEKQSTIG
;
A
#
# COMPACT_ATOMS: atom_id res chain seq x y z
N MET A 1 -19.15 15.84 5.85
CA MET A 1 -18.09 16.51 5.06
C MET A 1 -18.23 16.08 3.60
N ALA A 2 -18.10 16.98 2.63
CA ALA A 2 -18.18 16.60 1.21
C ALA A 2 -17.00 15.69 0.82
N LEU A 3 -17.24 14.64 0.02
CA LEU A 3 -16.19 13.74 -0.48
C LEU A 3 -15.21 14.48 -1.39
N ARG A 4 -13.90 14.35 -1.11
CA ARG A 4 -12.81 14.99 -1.82
C ARG A 4 -11.66 13.99 -1.99
N ILE A 5 -11.58 13.42 -3.19
CA ILE A 5 -10.68 12.31 -3.52
C ILE A 5 -9.46 12.84 -4.26
N GLY A 6 -8.25 12.48 -3.79
CA GLY A 6 -7.03 12.60 -4.57
C GLY A 6 -6.67 11.27 -5.22
N PHE A 7 -6.41 11.28 -6.52
CA PHE A 7 -5.98 10.11 -7.27
C PHE A 7 -4.54 10.26 -7.75
N TYR A 8 -3.74 9.22 -7.60
CA TYR A 8 -2.34 9.24 -8.03
C TYR A 8 -2.00 7.96 -8.76
N ILE A 9 -1.41 8.04 -9.94
CA ILE A 9 -0.91 6.87 -10.67
C ILE A 9 0.60 6.88 -10.79
N CYS A 10 1.22 5.76 -10.42
CA CYS A 10 2.66 5.59 -10.47
C CYS A 10 3.11 5.08 -11.85
N HIS A 11 4.23 5.59 -12.36
CA HIS A 11 4.90 5.03 -13.54
C HIS A 11 5.74 3.80 -13.17
N CYS A 12 6.26 3.78 -11.93
CA CYS A 12 7.18 2.77 -11.40
C CYS A 12 8.43 2.59 -12.29
N GLY A 13 9.00 3.72 -12.71
CA GLY A 13 9.97 3.76 -13.82
C GLY A 13 9.27 3.31 -15.10
N ILE A 14 9.70 2.19 -15.66
CA ILE A 14 9.04 1.57 -16.82
C ILE A 14 8.06 0.45 -16.42
N ASN A 15 8.01 0.02 -15.16
CA ASN A 15 7.25 -1.18 -14.79
C ASN A 15 5.73 -1.04 -14.97
N ILE A 16 5.18 0.18 -14.89
CA ILE A 16 3.78 0.47 -15.22
C ILE A 16 3.70 1.23 -16.53
N ALA A 17 4.49 2.31 -16.68
CA ALA A 17 4.41 3.19 -17.83
C ALA A 17 4.78 2.54 -19.18
N PHE A 18 5.50 1.41 -19.18
CA PHE A 18 5.80 0.67 -20.41
C PHE A 18 4.54 0.07 -21.07
N ARG A 19 3.53 -0.28 -20.27
CA ARG A 19 2.33 -0.98 -20.75
C ARG A 19 1.03 -0.22 -20.53
N VAL A 20 1.02 0.70 -19.57
CA VAL A 20 -0.14 1.51 -19.23
C VAL A 20 0.16 2.97 -19.56
N ARG A 21 -0.71 3.61 -20.34
CA ARG A 21 -0.65 5.05 -20.63
C ARG A 21 -1.10 5.84 -19.40
N VAL A 22 -0.20 5.99 -18.43
CA VAL A 22 -0.47 6.51 -17.09
C VAL A 22 -1.09 7.91 -17.08
N GLU A 23 -0.63 8.80 -17.96
CA GLU A 23 -1.19 10.15 -18.13
C GLU A 23 -2.66 10.09 -18.55
N GLU A 24 -3.03 9.16 -19.45
CA GLU A 24 -4.43 8.97 -19.83
C GLU A 24 -5.29 8.41 -18.70
N VAL A 25 -4.73 7.57 -17.84
CA VAL A 25 -5.44 7.06 -16.67
C VAL A 25 -5.67 8.18 -15.67
N ALA A 26 -4.67 9.05 -15.44
CA ALA A 26 -4.82 10.24 -14.60
C ALA A 26 -5.89 11.18 -15.18
N ALA A 27 -5.84 11.49 -16.48
CA ALA A 27 -6.83 12.33 -17.15
C ALA A 27 -8.24 11.73 -17.11
N PHE A 28 -8.36 10.41 -17.25
CA PHE A 28 -9.62 9.69 -17.05
C PHE A 28 -10.13 9.86 -15.61
N ALA A 29 -9.29 9.64 -14.61
CA ALA A 29 -9.66 9.74 -13.20
C ALA A 29 -10.12 11.14 -12.80
N ARG A 30 -9.55 12.22 -13.36
CA ARG A 30 -9.97 13.62 -13.10
C ARG A 30 -11.46 13.87 -13.39
N ARG A 31 -12.06 13.10 -14.30
CA ARG A 31 -13.46 13.27 -14.71
C ARG A 31 -14.44 12.47 -13.85
N LEU A 32 -13.95 11.66 -12.92
CA LEU A 32 -14.79 10.83 -12.07
C LEU A 32 -15.36 11.64 -10.89
N PRO A 33 -16.56 11.28 -10.38
CA PRO A 33 -17.18 11.99 -9.28
C PRO A 33 -16.27 12.12 -8.06
N HIS A 34 -16.30 13.30 -7.44
CA HIS A 34 -15.56 13.64 -6.21
C HIS A 34 -14.02 13.66 -6.32
N VAL A 35 -13.44 13.37 -7.48
CA VAL A 35 -12.00 13.51 -7.71
C VAL A 35 -11.66 14.99 -7.85
N VAL A 36 -10.91 15.52 -6.88
CA VAL A 36 -10.51 16.94 -6.84
C VAL A 36 -9.15 17.15 -7.51
N VAL A 37 -8.25 16.17 -7.36
CA VAL A 37 -6.92 16.19 -7.96
C VAL A 37 -6.60 14.80 -8.50
N ALA A 38 -6.00 14.74 -9.69
CA ALA A 38 -5.46 13.51 -10.23
C ALA A 38 -4.11 13.74 -10.90
N ARG A 39 -3.07 13.04 -10.45
CA ARG A 39 -1.69 13.20 -10.91
C ARG A 39 -1.07 11.87 -11.28
N ASP A 40 -0.06 11.93 -12.13
CA ASP A 40 0.86 10.84 -12.37
C ASP A 40 2.28 11.26 -11.93
N TYR A 41 3.07 10.29 -11.46
CA TYR A 41 4.45 10.55 -11.04
C TYR A 41 5.32 9.30 -11.19
N LYS A 42 6.63 9.52 -11.39
CA LYS A 42 7.60 8.45 -11.69
C LYS A 42 7.63 7.36 -10.61
N PHE A 43 7.72 7.77 -9.34
CA PHE A 43 7.81 6.87 -8.19
C PHE A 43 6.95 7.39 -7.05
N MET A 44 5.67 7.00 -6.99
CA MET A 44 4.78 7.48 -5.93
C MET A 44 5.25 7.12 -4.51
N CYS A 45 5.98 6.02 -4.33
CA CYS A 45 6.46 5.60 -3.01
C CYS A 45 7.73 6.31 -2.54
N SER A 46 8.43 7.06 -3.41
CA SER A 46 9.58 7.86 -2.98
C SER A 46 9.15 9.06 -2.15
N ASP A 47 10.10 9.71 -1.47
CA ASP A 47 9.80 10.88 -0.63
C ASP A 47 9.06 11.99 -1.39
N PRO A 48 9.48 12.41 -2.61
CA PRO A 48 8.72 13.38 -3.39
C PRO A 48 7.31 12.94 -3.75
N GLY A 49 7.10 11.64 -3.99
CA GLY A 49 5.79 11.08 -4.30
C GLY A 49 4.86 11.09 -3.08
N GLN A 50 5.40 10.79 -1.89
CA GLN A 50 4.66 10.88 -0.64
C GLN A 50 4.36 12.33 -0.25
N GLU A 51 5.35 13.23 -0.34
CA GLU A 51 5.18 14.67 -0.08
C GLU A 51 4.14 15.29 -1.00
N MET A 52 4.07 14.89 -2.27
CA MET A 52 3.02 15.32 -3.19
C MET A 52 1.62 14.98 -2.65
N ILE A 53 1.41 13.74 -2.19
CA ILE A 53 0.13 13.32 -1.61
C ILE A 53 -0.18 14.16 -0.36
N GLU A 54 0.80 14.34 0.53
CA GLU A 54 0.63 15.09 1.76
C GLU A 54 0.27 16.57 1.50
N ASN A 55 0.96 17.20 0.55
CA ASN A 55 0.73 18.59 0.18
C ASN A 55 -0.64 18.77 -0.48
N ASP A 56 -1.04 17.86 -1.38
CA ASP A 56 -2.36 17.89 -1.98
C ASP A 56 -3.47 17.64 -0.96
N ILE A 57 -3.26 16.76 0.04
CA ILE A 57 -4.21 16.57 1.15
C ILE A 57 -4.46 17.90 1.87
N ARG A 58 -3.40 18.61 2.24
CA ARG A 58 -3.50 19.90 2.96
C ARG A 58 -4.10 21.00 2.08
N THR A 59 -3.64 21.12 0.84
CA THR A 59 -4.01 22.20 -0.09
C THR A 59 -5.42 22.05 -0.64
N HIS A 60 -5.81 20.83 -0.99
CA HIS A 60 -7.12 20.56 -1.59
C HIS A 60 -8.14 20.04 -0.58
N HIS A 61 -7.77 19.96 0.69
CA HIS A 61 -8.59 19.42 1.79
C HIS A 61 -9.14 18.04 1.45
N LEU A 62 -8.27 17.15 0.96
CA LEU A 62 -8.67 15.80 0.58
C LEU A 62 -9.02 15.00 1.83
N ASN A 63 -10.07 14.19 1.72
CA ASN A 63 -10.48 13.28 2.79
C ASN A 63 -10.53 11.82 2.34
N ARG A 64 -10.10 11.54 1.11
CA ARG A 64 -9.94 10.20 0.53
C ARG A 64 -8.74 10.21 -0.41
N VAL A 65 -7.99 9.12 -0.44
CA VAL A 65 -6.80 8.99 -1.31
C VAL A 65 -6.83 7.66 -2.04
N VAL A 66 -6.57 7.70 -3.35
CA VAL A 66 -6.39 6.51 -4.18
C VAL A 66 -5.03 6.54 -4.82
N VAL A 67 -4.25 5.46 -4.68
CA VAL A 67 -2.99 5.29 -5.40
C VAL A 67 -3.06 4.07 -6.31
N ALA A 68 -3.01 4.29 -7.62
CA ALA A 68 -2.85 3.26 -8.64
C ALA A 68 -1.36 2.96 -8.85
N SER A 69 -0.87 1.86 -8.29
CA SER A 69 0.56 1.50 -8.38
C SER A 69 0.78 -0.02 -8.29
N CYS A 70 1.58 -0.47 -7.33
CA CYS A 70 1.89 -1.87 -7.07
C CYS A 70 0.84 -2.56 -6.19
N SER A 71 1.15 -3.77 -5.72
CA SER A 71 0.30 -4.55 -4.81
C SER A 71 0.18 -3.90 -3.42
N PRO A 72 -1.02 -3.86 -2.81
CA PRO A 72 -1.19 -3.36 -1.43
C PRO A 72 -0.38 -4.17 -0.42
N ARG A 73 -0.04 -5.43 -0.73
CA ARG A 73 0.85 -6.26 0.10
C ARG A 73 2.26 -5.68 0.25
N LEU A 74 2.65 -4.74 -0.60
CA LEU A 74 3.96 -4.11 -0.60
C LEU A 74 3.91 -2.70 0.03
N HIS A 75 3.14 -1.77 -0.55
CA HIS A 75 3.20 -0.35 -0.17
C HIS A 75 1.92 0.24 0.45
N GLU A 76 0.91 -0.57 0.80
CA GLU A 76 -0.29 -0.03 1.45
C GLU A 76 0.06 0.72 2.74
N LYS A 77 0.86 0.10 3.63
CA LYS A 77 1.31 0.74 4.87
C LYS A 77 2.10 2.02 4.65
N THR A 78 2.87 2.09 3.56
CA THR A 78 3.63 3.29 3.18
C THR A 78 2.71 4.46 2.87
N PHE A 79 1.71 4.26 2.01
CA PHE A 79 0.77 5.32 1.64
C PHE A 79 -0.23 5.64 2.75
N GLN A 80 -0.63 4.65 3.55
CA GLN A 80 -1.39 4.89 4.77
C GLN A 80 -0.63 5.77 5.76
N ALA A 81 0.69 5.55 5.91
CA ALA A 81 1.53 6.40 6.75
C ALA A 81 1.61 7.83 6.20
N ALA A 82 1.74 8.02 4.88
CA ALA A 82 1.72 9.35 4.26
C ALA A 82 0.38 10.07 4.50
N CYS A 83 -0.75 9.39 4.29
CA CYS A 83 -2.07 9.95 4.59
C CYS A 83 -2.18 10.37 6.06
N ARG A 84 -1.71 9.51 6.98
CA ARG A 84 -1.72 9.77 8.43
C ARG A 84 -0.87 10.98 8.81
N ARG A 85 0.33 11.15 8.23
CA ARG A 85 1.19 12.33 8.45
C ARG A 85 0.54 13.63 7.98
N ALA A 86 -0.36 13.57 7.01
CA ALA A 86 -1.14 14.71 6.53
C ALA A 86 -2.51 14.85 7.24
N GLY A 87 -2.81 14.05 8.27
CA GLY A 87 -4.03 14.15 9.06
C GLY A 87 -5.25 13.42 8.48
N VAL A 88 -5.08 12.60 7.45
CA VAL A 88 -6.14 11.74 6.90
C VAL A 88 -6.06 10.37 7.57
N ASN A 89 -7.20 9.86 8.04
CA ASN A 89 -7.29 8.53 8.62
C ASN A 89 -6.78 7.47 7.61
N PRO A 90 -5.85 6.57 8.00
CA PRO A 90 -5.20 5.64 7.08
C PRO A 90 -6.16 4.66 6.40
N TYR A 91 -7.35 4.43 6.94
CA TYR A 91 -8.36 3.54 6.36
C TYR A 91 -9.24 4.25 5.32
N LEU A 92 -9.09 5.56 5.15
CA LEU A 92 -9.69 6.38 4.08
C LEU A 92 -8.82 6.40 2.80
N PHE A 93 -7.89 5.46 2.71
CA PHE A 93 -7.01 5.20 1.58
C PHE A 93 -7.42 3.92 0.84
N GLN A 94 -7.26 3.89 -0.48
CA GLN A 94 -7.43 2.69 -1.30
C GLN A 94 -6.31 2.57 -2.33
N MET A 95 -5.76 1.36 -2.48
CA MET A 95 -4.78 1.07 -3.52
C MET A 95 -5.41 0.34 -4.71
N ALA A 96 -4.97 0.65 -5.93
CA ALA A 96 -5.28 -0.09 -7.14
C ALA A 96 -3.97 -0.70 -7.69
N SER A 97 -3.89 -2.03 -7.77
CA SER A 97 -2.68 -2.71 -8.26
C SER A 97 -2.66 -2.76 -9.78
N VAL A 98 -2.05 -1.75 -10.41
CA VAL A 98 -1.92 -1.66 -11.88
C VAL A 98 -0.54 -2.14 -12.38
N ARG A 99 0.35 -2.58 -11.49
CA ARG A 99 1.61 -3.24 -11.87
C ARG A 99 1.42 -4.74 -11.98
N GLU A 100 1.29 -5.44 -10.85
CA GLU A 100 1.23 -6.91 -10.79
C GLU A 100 -0.03 -7.47 -11.46
N GLN A 101 -1.17 -6.75 -11.43
CA GLN A 101 -2.44 -7.24 -11.97
C GLN A 101 -2.77 -6.67 -13.35
N VAL A 102 -1.94 -5.76 -13.89
CA VAL A 102 -2.18 -5.13 -15.21
C VAL A 102 -0.89 -5.08 -16.02
N SER A 103 0.00 -4.13 -15.76
CA SER A 103 1.16 -3.86 -16.62
C SER A 103 2.05 -5.08 -16.86
N TRP A 104 2.32 -5.88 -15.83
CA TRP A 104 3.20 -7.05 -15.95
C TRP A 104 2.55 -8.26 -16.63
N VAL A 105 1.22 -8.31 -16.70
CA VAL A 105 0.47 -9.52 -17.10
C VAL A 105 -0.45 -9.30 -18.30
N THR A 106 -0.58 -8.07 -18.79
CA THR A 106 -1.39 -7.73 -19.96
C THR A 106 -0.47 -7.28 -21.08
N LEU A 107 -0.50 -7.99 -22.21
CA LEU A 107 0.43 -7.74 -23.31
C LEU A 107 0.01 -6.58 -24.23
N ASP A 108 -1.28 -6.35 -24.39
CA ASP A 108 -1.74 -5.24 -25.22
C ASP A 108 -1.79 -3.92 -24.43
N VAL A 109 -1.27 -2.85 -25.01
CA VAL A 109 -1.17 -1.53 -24.34
C VAL A 109 -2.55 -0.89 -24.18
N ASP A 110 -3.44 -1.07 -25.15
CA ASP A 110 -4.80 -0.52 -25.11
C ASP A 110 -5.64 -1.27 -24.07
N GLU A 111 -5.53 -2.60 -24.04
CA GLU A 111 -6.14 -3.45 -23.03
C GLU A 111 -5.63 -3.11 -21.63
N ALA A 112 -4.31 -3.02 -21.44
CA ALA A 112 -3.71 -2.68 -20.15
C ALA A 112 -4.16 -1.29 -19.67
N THR A 113 -4.17 -0.31 -20.57
CA THR A 113 -4.64 1.05 -20.26
C THR A 113 -6.13 1.05 -19.90
N ARG A 114 -6.98 0.35 -20.65
CA ARG A 114 -8.40 0.20 -20.36
C ARG A 114 -8.63 -0.48 -19.01
N LYS A 115 -7.91 -1.57 -18.73
CA LYS A 115 -7.97 -2.30 -17.46
C LYS A 115 -7.54 -1.42 -16.29
N ALA A 116 -6.47 -0.63 -16.43
CA ALA A 116 -6.03 0.32 -15.42
C ALA A 116 -7.08 1.42 -15.14
N LYS A 117 -7.74 1.95 -16.18
CA LYS A 117 -8.86 2.90 -16.04
C LYS A 117 -10.02 2.25 -15.25
N THR A 118 -10.40 1.01 -15.57
CA THR A 118 -11.43 0.27 -14.82
C THR A 118 -11.05 0.08 -13.35
N MET A 119 -9.81 -0.32 -13.06
CA MET A 119 -9.33 -0.49 -11.69
C MET A 119 -9.29 0.83 -10.92
N ALA A 120 -8.87 1.92 -11.56
CA ALA A 120 -8.90 3.26 -10.98
C ALA A 120 -10.34 3.68 -10.62
N ALA A 121 -11.30 3.51 -11.55
CA ALA A 121 -12.70 3.82 -11.30
C ALA A 121 -13.27 3.00 -10.14
N ALA A 122 -13.00 1.68 -10.11
CA ALA A 122 -13.45 0.81 -9.03
C ALA A 122 -12.85 1.22 -7.67
N ALA A 123 -11.56 1.57 -7.62
CA ALA A 123 -10.92 2.03 -6.38
C ALA A 123 -11.49 3.37 -5.88
N ILE A 124 -11.75 4.32 -6.78
CA ILE A 124 -12.39 5.61 -6.46
C ILE A 124 -13.81 5.41 -5.94
N GLN A 125 -14.59 4.53 -6.56
CA GLN A 125 -15.95 4.19 -6.11
C GLN A 125 -15.96 3.42 -4.79
N ARG A 126 -14.91 2.65 -4.50
CA ARG A 126 -14.79 1.92 -3.23
C ARG A 126 -14.40 2.85 -2.09
N VAL A 127 -13.40 3.71 -2.29
CA VAL A 127 -12.89 4.59 -1.22
C VAL A 127 -13.93 5.60 -0.76
N SER A 128 -14.87 5.99 -1.63
CA SER A 128 -15.98 6.88 -1.28
C SER A 128 -16.91 6.30 -0.21
N ARG A 129 -16.91 4.97 -0.04
CA ARG A 129 -17.70 4.22 0.94
C ARG A 129 -16.89 3.77 2.14
N HIS A 130 -15.61 4.11 2.23
CA HIS A 130 -14.81 3.81 3.40
C HIS A 130 -15.24 4.69 4.57
N ASP A 131 -15.29 4.08 5.75
CA ASP A 131 -15.41 4.75 7.04
C ASP A 131 -14.04 4.88 7.69
N PRO A 132 -13.80 5.93 8.50
CA PRO A 132 -12.60 5.99 9.31
C PRO A 132 -12.61 4.84 10.32
N LEU A 133 -11.45 4.21 10.53
CA LEU A 133 -11.27 3.16 11.52
C LEU A 133 -10.14 3.49 12.47
N ASP A 134 -10.17 2.87 13.65
CA ASP A 134 -9.10 2.98 14.64
C ASP A 134 -8.26 1.72 14.66
N THR A 135 -6.94 1.88 14.73
CA THR A 135 -6.04 0.75 14.94
C THR A 135 -6.20 0.23 16.35
N ARG A 136 -6.55 -1.05 16.49
CA ARG A 136 -6.70 -1.69 17.80
C ARG A 136 -5.32 -1.96 18.40
N THR A 137 -5.14 -1.56 19.65
CA THR A 137 -4.01 -1.99 20.47
C THR A 137 -4.40 -3.25 21.23
N VAL A 138 -3.52 -4.24 21.25
CA VAL A 138 -3.71 -5.50 21.97
C VAL A 138 -2.47 -5.79 22.81
N PRO A 139 -2.61 -6.40 24.00
CA PRO A 139 -1.46 -6.82 24.80
C PRO A 139 -0.70 -7.93 24.06
N VAL A 140 0.63 -7.85 24.08
CA VAL A 140 1.52 -8.87 23.50
C VAL A 140 2.15 -9.66 24.63
N HIS A 141 1.96 -10.98 24.63
CA HIS A 141 2.61 -11.86 25.60
C HIS A 141 4.13 -11.83 25.38
N PRO A 142 4.96 -11.65 26.42
CA PRO A 142 6.39 -11.44 26.25
C PRO A 142 7.18 -12.70 25.90
N ASP A 143 6.65 -13.89 26.20
CA ASP A 143 7.30 -15.17 25.89
C ASP A 143 7.30 -15.44 24.38
N VAL A 144 8.41 -16.02 23.91
CA VAL A 144 8.64 -16.33 22.49
C VAL A 144 8.66 -17.84 22.28
N MET A 145 8.12 -18.31 21.17
CA MET A 145 8.22 -19.71 20.75
C MET A 145 9.01 -19.78 19.44
N VAL A 146 10.05 -20.61 19.43
CA VAL A 146 10.84 -20.96 18.24
C VAL A 146 10.53 -22.40 17.87
N VAL A 147 10.14 -22.63 16.61
CA VAL A 147 9.78 -23.96 16.10
C VAL A 147 10.87 -24.45 15.15
N GLY A 148 11.51 -25.56 15.52
CA GLY A 148 12.67 -26.15 14.85
C GLY A 148 13.97 -25.84 15.60
N GLY A 149 14.65 -26.87 16.08
CA GLY A 149 15.92 -26.86 16.82
C GLY A 149 17.16 -27.09 15.98
N GLY A 150 17.11 -26.79 14.67
CA GLY A 150 18.31 -26.71 13.83
C GLY A 150 19.09 -25.41 14.08
N ILE A 151 20.18 -25.19 13.34
CA ILE A 151 21.09 -24.04 13.54
C ILE A 151 20.38 -22.68 13.57
N ALA A 152 19.40 -22.45 12.69
CA ALA A 152 18.66 -21.18 12.63
C ALA A 152 17.78 -20.96 13.88
N GLY A 153 17.10 -22.01 14.35
CA GLY A 153 16.22 -21.91 15.51
C GLY A 153 16.98 -21.84 16.82
N MET A 154 18.08 -22.58 16.95
CA MET A 154 18.98 -22.45 18.11
C MET A 154 19.55 -21.04 18.22
N GLN A 155 20.04 -20.46 17.11
CA GLN A 155 20.56 -19.09 17.12
C GLN A 155 19.47 -18.08 17.48
N ALA A 156 18.30 -18.17 16.85
CA ALA A 156 17.17 -17.28 17.17
C ALA A 156 16.73 -17.40 18.63
N ALA A 157 16.73 -18.61 19.19
CA ALA A 157 16.39 -18.83 20.59
C ALA A 157 17.41 -18.22 21.55
N LEU A 158 18.71 -18.36 21.26
CA LEU A 158 19.78 -17.75 22.05
C LEU A 158 19.71 -16.23 22.01
N ASP A 159 19.62 -15.62 20.82
CA ASP A 159 19.55 -14.16 20.67
C ASP A 159 18.37 -13.55 21.45
N VAL A 160 17.21 -14.21 21.41
CA VAL A 160 16.02 -13.76 22.13
C VAL A 160 16.18 -13.98 23.64
N ALA A 161 16.73 -15.12 24.06
CA ALA A 161 16.99 -15.40 25.47
C ALA A 161 17.98 -14.42 26.09
N ASP A 162 19.07 -14.09 25.39
CA ASP A 162 20.10 -13.13 25.81
C ASP A 162 19.54 -11.71 25.93
N SER A 163 18.46 -11.38 25.21
CA SER A 163 17.70 -10.13 25.38
C SER A 163 16.82 -10.10 26.64
N GLY A 164 16.84 -11.16 27.46
CA GLY A 164 16.09 -11.27 28.71
C GLY A 164 14.65 -11.77 28.55
N ARG A 165 14.32 -12.43 27.43
CA ARG A 165 12.99 -12.99 27.15
C ARG A 165 12.95 -14.49 27.40
N LYS A 166 11.83 -14.99 27.91
CA LYS A 166 11.60 -16.44 28.02
C LYS A 166 11.33 -17.02 26.62
N VAL A 167 12.05 -18.09 26.28
CA VAL A 167 11.94 -18.76 24.98
C VAL A 167 11.58 -20.23 25.15
N PHE A 168 10.58 -20.69 24.39
CA PHE A 168 10.28 -22.10 24.20
C PHE A 168 10.84 -22.55 22.85
N LEU A 169 11.83 -23.44 22.85
CA LEU A 169 12.34 -24.09 21.64
C LEU A 169 11.65 -25.45 21.47
N VAL A 170 10.88 -25.60 20.39
CA VAL A 170 10.13 -26.83 20.09
C VAL A 170 10.79 -27.52 18.91
N GLU A 171 11.36 -28.70 19.15
CA GLU A 171 11.92 -29.56 18.10
C GLU A 171 11.04 -30.79 17.89
N LYS A 172 10.88 -31.20 16.63
CA LYS A 172 10.10 -32.37 16.23
C LYS A 172 10.81 -33.68 16.59
N GLN A 173 12.13 -33.71 16.45
CA GLN A 173 12.97 -34.87 16.75
C GLN A 173 13.31 -34.95 18.23
N SER A 174 13.88 -36.09 18.64
CA SER A 174 14.36 -36.30 20.02
C SER A 174 15.64 -35.51 20.34
N THR A 175 16.30 -34.93 19.35
CA THR A 175 17.54 -34.17 19.48
C THR A 175 17.44 -32.87 18.69
N ILE A 176 18.09 -31.82 19.21
CA ILE A 176 18.41 -30.60 18.44
C ILE A 176 19.66 -30.83 17.60
N GLY A 177 19.88 -29.98 16.59
CA GLY A 177 20.98 -30.08 15.63
C GLY A 177 20.53 -30.60 14.28
#